data_AF-A0A7Z2PS05-F1
#
_entry.id   AF-A0A7Z2PS05-F1
#
_cell.length_a   1.000
_cell.length_b   1.000
_cell.length_c   1.000
_cell.angle_alpha   90.00
_cell.angle_beta   90.00
_cell.angle_gamma   90.00
#
_symmetry.space_group_name_H-M   'P 1'
#
loop_
_entity.id
_entity.type
_entity.pdbx_description
1 polymer ?
#
loop_
_entity_poly.entity_id
_entity_poly.type
_entity_poly.pdbx_seq_one_letter_code
_entity_poly.pdbx_strand_id
1 'polypeptide(L)'
;MPSKARLFAILFALPLVIGLAQAQDRMNTDKSPSLKVVGLYSLSADKEAYSRFIRETITFHDPANFSEGQKALFRRLGRGDSLHPFTDDDRKEWEDHLRSHMDDEVLVTNPDASFDIGKFFQPDPAQSENLWQAAWNEKFLTPDGETLINLDRTQELPNASQYRVVFVIHFWKPDQPLRSSYGELALPAQQPWPERLWRLTPYELPD
;
A
#
# COMPACT_ATOMS: atom_id res chain seq x y z
N MET A 1 22.57 -55.66 -59.20
CA MET A 1 23.56 -56.39 -58.38
C MET A 1 24.91 -56.28 -59.09
N PRO A 2 26.09 -56.23 -58.44
CA PRO A 2 26.44 -55.96 -57.02
C PRO A 2 26.59 -54.43 -56.77
N SER A 3 27.29 -53.84 -55.78
CA SER A 3 27.32 -54.08 -54.30
C SER A 3 27.74 -52.81 -53.51
N LYS A 4 27.26 -52.71 -52.26
CA LYS A 4 27.85 -52.20 -50.99
C LYS A 4 29.35 -51.80 -50.98
N ALA A 5 29.85 -50.89 -50.12
CA ALA A 5 29.22 -49.86 -49.24
C ALA A 5 30.27 -48.96 -48.54
N ARG A 6 29.82 -47.79 -48.06
CA ARG A 6 30.29 -46.93 -46.94
C ARG A 6 31.72 -47.10 -46.36
N LEU A 7 32.42 -45.96 -46.21
CA LEU A 7 33.05 -45.58 -44.94
C LEU A 7 32.97 -44.05 -44.73
N PHE A 8 33.13 -43.58 -43.48
CA PHE A 8 33.00 -42.18 -43.07
C PHE A 8 34.34 -41.42 -43.08
N ALA A 9 34.29 -40.12 -43.40
CA ALA A 9 35.28 -39.11 -43.00
C ALA A 9 34.56 -37.75 -42.84
N ILE A 10 35.11 -36.84 -42.02
CA ILE A 10 34.44 -35.61 -41.54
C ILE A 10 35.28 -34.38 -41.91
N LEU A 11 34.66 -33.29 -42.37
CA LEU A 11 35.13 -31.94 -42.02
C LEU A 11 34.05 -30.85 -42.15
N PHE A 12 34.25 -29.78 -41.38
CA PHE A 12 33.47 -28.54 -41.18
C PHE A 12 33.16 -27.78 -42.50
N ALA A 13 32.17 -26.87 -42.60
CA ALA A 13 31.84 -25.79 -41.66
C ALA A 13 30.37 -25.30 -41.65
N LEU A 14 30.11 -24.25 -40.85
CA LEU A 14 28.81 -23.82 -40.31
C LEU A 14 27.77 -23.34 -41.34
N PRO A 15 26.46 -23.58 -41.10
CA PRO A 15 25.39 -22.65 -41.46
C PRO A 15 25.31 -21.49 -40.44
N LEU A 16 24.99 -20.30 -40.93
CA LEU A 16 24.96 -19.05 -40.14
C LEU A 16 23.69 -18.96 -39.27
N VAL A 17 23.83 -18.96 -37.94
CA VAL A 17 22.69 -18.88 -37.01
C VAL A 17 22.23 -17.42 -36.81
N ILE A 18 21.49 -16.87 -37.78
CA ILE A 18 20.68 -15.67 -37.58
C ILE A 18 19.30 -16.13 -37.07
N GLY A 19 19.16 -16.32 -35.76
CA GLY A 19 17.92 -16.88 -35.21
C GLY A 19 17.88 -17.12 -33.70
N LEU A 20 18.45 -16.24 -32.87
CA LEU A 20 18.41 -16.39 -31.40
C LEU A 20 18.21 -15.10 -30.59
N ALA A 21 18.47 -13.92 -31.16
CA ALA A 21 18.30 -12.64 -30.46
C ALA A 21 16.85 -12.30 -30.07
N GLN A 22 15.85 -12.78 -30.82
CA GLN A 22 14.42 -12.53 -30.53
C GLN A 22 13.72 -13.68 -29.78
N ALA A 23 14.47 -14.69 -29.32
CA ALA A 23 13.93 -15.76 -28.48
C ALA A 23 14.05 -15.46 -26.98
N GLN A 24 15.11 -14.75 -26.57
CA GLN A 24 15.36 -14.42 -25.16
C GLN A 24 14.41 -13.35 -24.62
N ASP A 25 13.98 -12.41 -25.48
CA ASP A 25 13.02 -11.33 -25.17
C ASP A 25 11.57 -11.86 -24.93
N ARG A 26 11.34 -13.16 -25.11
CA ARG A 26 10.09 -13.86 -24.79
C ARG A 26 10.23 -14.89 -23.65
N MET A 27 11.33 -14.86 -22.90
CA MET A 27 11.58 -15.77 -21.76
C MET A 27 11.69 -15.07 -20.40
N ASN A 28 11.23 -13.82 -20.27
CA ASN A 28 10.68 -13.34 -18.99
C ASN A 28 9.29 -13.98 -18.78
N THR A 29 9.30 -15.29 -18.50
CA THR A 29 8.11 -16.09 -18.24
C THR A 29 7.46 -15.72 -16.92
N ASP A 30 6.15 -15.46 -16.95
CA ASP A 30 5.12 -15.96 -16.02
C ASP A 30 5.57 -16.34 -14.58
N LYS A 31 6.33 -15.46 -13.93
CA LYS A 31 6.22 -15.33 -12.48
C LYS A 31 4.87 -14.69 -12.24
N SER A 32 3.89 -15.51 -11.83
CA SER A 32 2.76 -14.99 -11.06
C SER A 32 3.31 -14.04 -9.99
N PRO A 33 2.70 -12.87 -9.77
CA PRO A 33 3.21 -11.93 -8.79
C PRO A 33 3.39 -12.63 -7.45
N SER A 34 4.59 -12.51 -6.88
CA SER A 34 4.88 -12.98 -5.51
C SER A 34 3.94 -12.29 -4.52
N LEU A 35 3.61 -11.04 -4.84
CA LEU A 35 2.62 -10.18 -4.24
C LEU A 35 1.20 -10.79 -4.26
N LYS A 36 0.56 -10.85 -3.09
CA LYS A 36 -0.87 -11.17 -2.96
C LYS A 36 -1.59 -10.12 -2.12
N VAL A 37 -2.68 -9.55 -2.65
CA VAL A 37 -3.66 -8.80 -1.84
C VAL A 37 -4.42 -9.79 -0.96
N VAL A 38 -4.40 -9.57 0.36
CA VAL A 38 -5.05 -10.43 1.36
C VAL A 38 -6.15 -9.72 2.15
N GLY A 39 -6.28 -8.41 2.01
CA GLY A 39 -7.39 -7.62 2.53
C GLY A 39 -7.61 -6.35 1.71
N LEU A 40 -8.87 -5.95 1.60
CA LEU A 40 -9.33 -4.61 1.25
C LEU A 40 -10.26 -4.23 2.39
N TYR A 41 -9.88 -3.24 3.19
CA TYR A 41 -10.57 -2.90 4.43
C TYR A 41 -11.14 -1.49 4.34
N SER A 42 -12.46 -1.38 4.46
CA SER A 42 -13.10 -0.08 4.62
C SER A 42 -13.37 0.19 6.08
N LEU A 43 -13.09 1.43 6.46
CA LEU A 43 -13.49 2.00 7.73
C LEU A 43 -15.01 2.18 7.73
N SER A 44 -15.58 2.65 6.62
CA SER A 44 -17.03 2.87 6.44
C SER A 44 -17.90 1.59 6.55
N ALA A 45 -17.31 0.40 6.37
CA ALA A 45 -18.04 -0.87 6.33
C ALA A 45 -18.58 -1.34 7.70
N ASP A 46 -17.99 -0.90 8.82
CA ASP A 46 -18.65 -0.94 10.14
C ASP A 46 -18.91 0.48 10.63
N LYS A 47 -20.16 0.93 10.45
CA LYS A 47 -20.59 2.28 10.80
C LYS A 47 -20.54 2.57 12.30
N GLU A 48 -20.64 1.56 13.17
CA GLU A 48 -20.58 1.79 14.61
C GLU A 48 -19.12 1.91 15.07
N ALA A 49 -18.25 0.99 14.65
CA ALA A 49 -16.82 1.05 14.93
C ALA A 49 -16.18 2.33 14.35
N TYR A 50 -16.52 2.70 13.12
CA TYR A 50 -16.02 3.92 12.48
C TYR A 50 -16.47 5.19 13.21
N SER A 51 -17.76 5.27 13.56
CA SER A 51 -18.27 6.41 14.32
C SER A 51 -17.73 6.47 15.75
N ARG A 52 -17.30 5.32 16.32
CA ARG A 52 -16.58 5.26 17.59
C ARG A 52 -15.17 5.82 17.45
N PHE A 53 -14.40 5.35 16.47
CA PHE A 53 -13.06 5.86 16.18
C PHE A 53 -13.07 7.37 15.91
N ILE A 54 -13.98 7.90 15.07
CA ILE A 54 -14.03 9.34 14.77
C ILE A 54 -14.17 10.15 16.07
N ARG A 55 -15.07 9.74 16.98
CA ARG A 55 -15.24 10.39 18.28
C ARG A 55 -14.00 10.26 19.18
N GLU A 56 -13.38 9.09 19.21
CA GLU A 56 -12.19 8.83 20.04
C GLU A 56 -10.98 9.65 19.56
N THR A 57 -10.77 9.73 18.24
CA THR A 57 -9.75 10.57 17.59
C THR A 57 -10.00 12.06 17.83
N ILE A 58 -11.22 12.55 17.61
CA ILE A 58 -11.60 13.93 17.93
C ILE A 58 -11.36 14.23 19.43
N THR A 59 -11.68 13.29 20.32
CA THR A 59 -11.46 13.42 21.77
C THR A 59 -9.96 13.45 22.11
N PHE A 60 -9.13 12.67 21.43
CA PHE A 60 -7.68 12.64 21.61
C PHE A 60 -6.99 13.92 21.14
N HIS A 61 -7.46 14.52 20.05
CA HIS A 61 -6.92 15.77 19.49
C HIS A 61 -7.48 17.05 20.14
N ASP A 62 -8.59 16.98 20.86
CA ASP A 62 -9.21 18.09 21.60
C ASP A 62 -8.28 18.62 22.72
N PRO A 63 -7.84 19.90 22.69
CA PRO A 63 -6.95 20.48 23.69
C PRO A 63 -7.49 20.48 25.12
N ALA A 64 -8.79 20.28 25.32
CA ALA A 64 -9.38 20.04 26.64
C ALA A 64 -8.76 18.81 27.34
N ASN A 65 -8.49 17.75 26.59
CA ASN A 65 -8.01 16.46 27.08
C ASN A 65 -6.48 16.37 27.18
N PHE A 66 -5.75 17.38 26.69
CA PHE A 66 -4.28 17.41 26.75
C PHE A 66 -3.77 17.48 28.20
N SER A 67 -2.72 16.71 28.49
CA SER A 67 -1.94 16.86 29.72
C SER A 67 -1.27 18.23 29.80
N GLU A 68 -0.94 18.70 31.01
CA GLU A 68 -0.18 19.95 31.16
C GLU A 68 1.23 19.87 30.54
N GLY A 69 1.78 18.67 30.33
CA GLY A 69 3.01 18.48 29.53
C GLY A 69 2.82 18.83 28.05
N GLN A 70 1.74 18.33 27.43
CA GLN A 70 1.36 18.69 26.05
C GLN A 70 1.05 20.19 25.92
N LYS A 71 0.25 20.75 26.84
CA LYS A 71 -0.06 22.19 26.86
C LYS A 71 1.19 23.05 27.06
N ALA A 72 2.14 22.64 27.91
CA ALA A 72 3.41 23.34 28.08
C ALA A 72 4.30 23.26 26.82
N LEU A 73 4.26 22.16 26.07
CA LEU A 73 4.93 22.03 24.77
C LEU A 73 4.32 22.99 23.73
N PHE A 74 2.99 23.01 23.57
CA PHE A 74 2.30 23.93 22.66
C PHE A 74 2.61 25.40 22.98
N ARG A 75 2.56 25.79 24.26
CA ARG A 75 2.96 27.13 24.72
C ARG A 75 4.43 27.45 24.38
N ARG A 76 5.36 26.49 24.54
CA ARG A 76 6.78 26.65 24.17
C ARG A 76 7.00 26.80 22.65
N LEU A 77 6.15 26.17 21.83
CA LEU A 77 6.17 26.27 20.37
C LEU A 77 5.44 27.51 19.84
N GLY A 78 4.99 28.42 20.71
CA GLY A 78 4.20 29.59 20.32
C GLY A 78 2.75 29.30 19.96
N ARG A 79 2.33 28.03 19.91
CA ARG A 79 0.95 27.58 19.61
C ARG A 79 0.05 27.61 20.85
N GLY A 80 0.21 28.64 21.69
CA GLY A 80 -0.55 28.79 22.94
C GLY A 80 -2.04 29.05 22.70
N ASP A 81 -2.36 29.83 21.66
CA ASP A 81 -3.73 30.22 21.33
C ASP A 81 -4.55 29.07 20.72
N SER A 82 -3.86 28.03 20.21
CA SER A 82 -4.45 26.76 19.77
C SER A 82 -4.88 25.82 20.92
N LEU A 83 -4.79 26.26 22.18
CA LEU A 83 -5.17 25.47 23.36
C LEU A 83 -6.58 25.81 23.87
N HIS A 84 -7.53 26.01 22.96
CA HIS A 84 -8.96 26.09 23.26
C HIS A 84 -9.62 24.70 23.08
N PRO A 85 -10.60 24.32 23.93
CA PRO A 85 -11.43 23.15 23.69
C PRO A 85 -12.12 23.22 22.33
N PHE A 86 -12.27 22.10 21.64
CA PHE A 86 -13.01 22.06 20.37
C PHE A 86 -14.48 22.45 20.57
N THR A 87 -14.96 23.39 19.76
CA THR A 87 -16.37 23.74 19.59
C THR A 87 -17.11 22.66 18.78
N ASP A 88 -18.44 22.76 18.69
CA ASP A 88 -19.21 21.84 17.84
C ASP A 88 -18.87 21.99 16.34
N ASP A 89 -18.49 23.20 15.90
CA ASP A 89 -18.03 23.46 14.54
C ASP A 89 -16.64 22.83 14.30
N ASP A 90 -15.69 22.97 15.24
CA ASP A 90 -14.37 22.31 15.15
C ASP A 90 -14.52 20.79 15.07
N ARG A 91 -15.39 20.20 15.92
CA ARG A 91 -15.67 18.75 15.92
C ARG A 91 -16.30 18.31 14.60
N LYS A 92 -17.15 19.15 14.00
CA LYS A 92 -17.75 18.89 12.69
C LYS A 92 -16.71 18.97 11.57
N GLU A 93 -15.82 19.95 11.58
CA GLU A 93 -14.73 20.06 10.59
C GLU A 93 -13.80 18.86 10.68
N TRP A 94 -13.41 18.44 11.89
CA TRP A 94 -12.66 17.20 12.10
C TRP A 94 -13.43 15.94 11.66
N GLU A 95 -14.74 15.85 11.90
CA GLU A 95 -15.53 14.70 11.44
C GLU A 95 -15.62 14.66 9.92
N ASP A 96 -15.90 15.77 9.24
CA ASP A 96 -15.95 15.85 7.77
C ASP A 96 -14.56 15.61 7.14
N HIS A 97 -13.49 16.10 7.77
CA HIS A 97 -12.11 15.88 7.34
C HIS A 97 -11.69 14.41 7.48
N LEU A 98 -11.90 13.79 8.66
CA LEU A 98 -11.66 12.35 8.84
C LEU A 98 -12.48 11.54 7.83
N ARG A 99 -13.78 11.85 7.68
CA ARG A 99 -14.68 11.14 6.75
C ARG A 99 -14.32 11.26 5.27
N SER A 100 -13.54 12.25 4.87
CA SER A 100 -13.11 12.42 3.46
C SER A 100 -11.77 11.77 3.13
N HIS A 101 -10.98 11.41 4.15
CA HIS A 101 -9.65 10.82 3.97
C HIS A 101 -9.61 9.31 4.30
N MET A 102 -10.64 8.80 4.97
CA MET A 102 -10.63 7.49 5.64
C MET A 102 -11.62 6.49 5.00
N ASP A 103 -11.43 6.20 3.71
CA ASP A 103 -12.28 5.24 2.98
C ASP A 103 -11.75 3.80 3.04
N ASP A 104 -10.60 3.51 2.43
CA ASP A 104 -10.11 2.13 2.22
C ASP A 104 -8.57 1.94 2.35
N GLU A 105 -8.19 0.81 2.97
CA GLU A 105 -6.82 0.30 3.12
C GLU A 105 -6.65 -1.03 2.37
N VAL A 106 -5.48 -1.21 1.76
CA VAL A 106 -5.12 -2.43 1.04
C VAL A 106 -4.01 -3.16 1.80
N LEU A 107 -4.28 -4.40 2.22
CA LEU A 107 -3.31 -5.26 2.91
C LEU A 107 -2.72 -6.27 1.92
N VAL A 108 -1.40 -6.23 1.75
CA VAL A 108 -0.67 -7.01 0.75
C VAL A 108 0.47 -7.80 1.39
N THR A 109 0.81 -8.97 0.86
CA THR A 109 1.84 -9.87 1.43
C THR A 109 2.80 -10.42 0.37
N ASN A 110 3.98 -10.86 0.84
CA ASN A 110 5.02 -11.54 0.06
C ASN A 110 5.54 -10.76 -1.18
N PRO A 111 5.84 -9.45 -1.08
CA PRO A 111 6.51 -8.72 -2.17
C PRO A 111 7.90 -9.31 -2.50
N ASP A 112 8.36 -9.09 -3.73
CA ASP A 112 9.74 -9.36 -4.14
C ASP A 112 10.46 -8.07 -4.58
N ALA A 113 11.66 -8.19 -5.17
CA ALA A 113 12.47 -7.06 -5.61
C ALA A 113 11.81 -6.16 -6.69
N SER A 114 10.61 -6.51 -7.17
CA SER A 114 9.79 -5.70 -8.09
C SER A 114 8.79 -4.81 -7.35
N PHE A 115 8.71 -4.88 -6.02
CA PHE A 115 7.77 -4.09 -5.22
C PHE A 115 8.23 -2.64 -5.08
N ASP A 116 7.39 -1.73 -5.54
CA ASP A 116 7.51 -0.28 -5.39
C ASP A 116 6.15 0.24 -4.92
N ILE A 117 6.08 0.73 -3.67
CA ILE A 117 4.83 1.25 -3.09
C ILE A 117 4.31 2.48 -3.85
N GLY A 118 5.20 3.28 -4.43
CA GLY A 118 4.89 4.42 -5.30
C GLY A 118 4.35 4.03 -6.68
N LYS A 119 4.11 2.74 -6.95
CA LYS A 119 3.32 2.26 -8.11
C LYS A 119 1.93 1.78 -7.74
N PHE A 120 1.52 1.83 -6.47
CA PHE A 120 0.17 1.48 -6.07
C PHE A 120 -0.74 2.71 -6.18
N PHE A 121 -1.68 2.68 -7.13
CA PHE A 121 -2.61 3.79 -7.38
C PHE A 121 -3.91 3.33 -8.05
N GLN A 122 -4.97 4.11 -7.89
CA GLN A 122 -6.18 4.02 -8.72
C GLN A 122 -6.15 5.08 -9.83
N PRO A 123 -6.25 4.69 -11.12
CA PRO A 123 -6.43 5.65 -12.21
C PRO A 123 -7.80 6.33 -12.11
N ASP A 124 -7.83 7.66 -12.19
CA ASP A 124 -9.08 8.42 -12.34
C ASP A 124 -9.13 9.12 -13.71
N PRO A 125 -9.91 8.61 -14.68
CA PRO A 125 -10.00 9.21 -16.01
C PRO A 125 -10.71 10.58 -16.04
N ALA A 126 -11.30 11.04 -14.93
CA ALA A 126 -11.83 12.40 -14.79
C ALA A 126 -10.77 13.42 -14.34
N GLN A 127 -9.56 12.97 -13.97
CA GLN A 127 -8.48 13.82 -13.44
C GLN A 127 -7.15 13.59 -14.19
N SER A 128 -6.22 14.54 -14.06
CA SER A 128 -4.86 14.37 -14.56
C SER A 128 -4.06 13.38 -13.69
N GLU A 129 -3.09 12.69 -14.28
CA GLU A 129 -2.32 11.61 -13.64
C GLU A 129 -1.64 12.02 -12.33
N ASN A 130 -1.24 13.30 -12.21
CA ASN A 130 -0.66 13.87 -10.99
C ASN A 130 -1.67 14.13 -9.85
N LEU A 131 -2.95 13.80 -10.04
CA LEU A 131 -4.04 13.86 -9.05
C LEU A 131 -4.63 12.47 -8.77
N TRP A 132 -4.13 11.41 -9.42
CA TRP A 132 -4.53 10.04 -9.15
C TRP A 132 -4.14 9.63 -7.73
N GLN A 133 -5.03 8.91 -7.07
CA GLN A 133 -4.85 8.57 -5.65
C GLN A 133 -3.92 7.36 -5.55
N ALA A 134 -2.77 7.59 -4.91
CA ALA A 134 -1.70 6.62 -4.71
C ALA A 134 -1.62 6.18 -3.24
N ALA A 135 -0.86 5.10 -2.98
CA ALA A 135 -0.62 4.59 -1.65
C ALA A 135 -0.06 5.67 -0.70
N TRP A 136 -0.70 5.80 0.46
CA TRP A 136 -0.33 6.75 1.51
C TRP A 136 -0.08 6.05 2.84
N ASN A 137 0.85 6.62 3.61
CA ASN A 137 1.18 6.23 4.99
C ASN A 137 1.43 4.72 5.15
N GLU A 138 2.32 4.17 4.33
CA GLU A 138 2.59 2.74 4.32
C GLU A 138 3.24 2.26 5.63
N LYS A 139 2.68 1.19 6.20
CA LYS A 139 3.19 0.54 7.41
C LYS A 139 3.49 -0.92 7.10
N PHE A 140 4.61 -1.44 7.63
CA PHE A 140 5.04 -2.81 7.39
C PHE A 140 4.74 -3.70 8.60
N LEU A 141 4.16 -4.88 8.39
CA LEU A 141 3.81 -5.83 9.45
C LEU A 141 4.53 -7.17 9.27
N THR A 142 4.65 -7.92 10.35
CA THR A 142 5.09 -9.32 10.35
C THR A 142 4.21 -10.21 9.44
N PRO A 143 4.68 -11.38 8.96
CA PRO A 143 3.92 -12.25 8.05
C PRO A 143 2.54 -12.72 8.57
N ASP A 144 2.36 -12.79 9.88
CA ASP A 144 1.09 -13.06 10.56
C ASP A 144 0.12 -11.85 10.58
N GLY A 145 0.66 -10.62 10.52
CA GLY A 145 -0.07 -9.36 10.58
C GLY A 145 -0.33 -8.85 12.01
N GLU A 146 0.40 -9.35 13.01
CA GLU A 146 0.16 -9.04 14.44
C GLU A 146 1.18 -8.07 15.07
N THR A 147 2.30 -7.75 14.40
CA THR A 147 3.34 -6.83 14.91
C THR A 147 3.80 -5.86 13.83
N LEU A 148 3.99 -4.58 14.21
CA LEU A 148 4.56 -3.53 13.36
C LEU A 148 6.08 -3.70 13.24
N ILE A 149 6.58 -3.75 12.01
CA ILE A 149 8.00 -3.69 11.67
C ILE A 149 8.39 -2.22 11.58
N ASN A 150 9.06 -1.71 12.62
CA ASN A 150 9.68 -0.39 12.58
C ASN A 150 10.94 -0.45 11.69
N LEU A 151 11.00 0.39 10.65
CA LEU A 151 12.18 0.53 9.80
C LEU A 151 13.19 1.52 10.39
N ASP A 152 14.48 1.26 10.15
CA ASP A 152 15.49 2.30 10.36
C ASP A 152 15.31 3.43 9.33
N ARG A 153 15.72 4.66 9.69
CA ARG A 153 15.63 5.86 8.81
C ARG A 153 16.38 5.78 7.47
N THR A 154 17.07 4.67 7.20
CA THR A 154 17.82 4.39 5.97
C THR A 154 17.27 3.17 5.23
N GLN A 155 16.08 2.69 5.59
CA GLN A 155 15.41 1.53 4.99
C GLN A 155 14.06 1.98 4.43
N GLU A 156 13.84 1.75 3.14
CA GLU A 156 12.54 1.95 2.48
C GLU A 156 11.64 0.70 2.63
N LEU A 157 12.24 -0.48 2.86
CA LEU A 157 11.55 -1.77 2.98
C LEU A 157 12.14 -2.61 4.12
N PRO A 158 11.36 -3.52 4.73
CA PRO A 158 11.87 -4.48 5.72
C PRO A 158 13.00 -5.36 5.18
N ASN A 159 14.05 -5.53 5.98
CA ASN A 159 15.09 -6.54 5.75
C ASN A 159 14.60 -7.95 6.15
N ALA A 160 13.51 -8.40 5.52
CA ALA A 160 12.85 -9.68 5.75
C ALA A 160 12.39 -10.29 4.43
N SER A 161 12.54 -11.61 4.27
CA SER A 161 12.11 -12.33 3.06
C SER A 161 10.60 -12.42 2.90
N GLN A 162 9.84 -12.19 3.98
CA GLN A 162 8.40 -12.06 3.99
C GLN A 162 7.97 -11.02 5.02
N TYR A 163 7.02 -10.19 4.62
CA TYR A 163 6.31 -9.23 5.46
C TYR A 163 4.96 -8.93 4.79
N ARG A 164 4.11 -8.19 5.50
CA ARG A 164 2.94 -7.53 4.90
C ARG A 164 3.17 -6.03 4.80
N VAL A 165 2.53 -5.39 3.84
CA VAL A 165 2.43 -3.94 3.75
C VAL A 165 0.96 -3.55 3.84
N VAL A 166 0.71 -2.54 4.64
CA VAL A 166 -0.55 -1.80 4.81
C VAL A 166 -0.36 -0.44 4.17
N PHE A 167 -1.33 0.05 3.40
CA PHE A 167 -1.38 1.44 2.94
C PHE A 167 -2.83 1.86 2.66
N VAL A 168 -3.10 3.16 2.77
CA VAL A 168 -4.41 3.75 2.47
C VAL A 168 -4.44 4.29 1.04
N ILE A 169 -5.61 4.27 0.40
CA ILE A 169 -5.91 5.02 -0.81
C ILE A 169 -7.05 5.99 -0.48
N HIS A 170 -6.79 7.29 -0.49
CA HIS A 170 -7.82 8.30 -0.21
C HIS A 170 -8.86 8.36 -1.35
N PHE A 171 -10.09 8.76 -1.03
CA PHE A 171 -11.19 8.92 -2.00
C PHE A 171 -11.44 7.69 -2.88
N TRP A 172 -11.32 6.49 -2.34
CA TRP A 172 -11.36 5.21 -3.07
C TRP A 172 -12.55 5.09 -4.04
N LYS A 173 -12.30 4.50 -5.21
CA LYS A 173 -13.30 4.27 -6.27
C LYS A 173 -13.55 2.76 -6.43
N PRO A 174 -14.66 2.21 -5.90
CA PRO A 174 -14.93 0.76 -5.98
C PRO A 174 -14.96 0.20 -7.42
N ASP A 175 -15.32 1.03 -8.40
CA ASP A 175 -15.39 0.66 -9.82
C ASP A 175 -14.06 0.82 -10.59
N GLN A 176 -12.96 1.26 -9.95
CA GLN A 176 -11.65 1.43 -10.60
C GLN A 176 -10.63 0.38 -10.13
N PRO A 177 -9.78 -0.14 -11.03
CA PRO A 177 -8.74 -1.08 -10.66
C PRO A 177 -7.64 -0.44 -9.81
N LEU A 178 -7.16 -1.18 -8.81
CA LEU A 178 -5.87 -0.88 -8.19
C LEU A 178 -4.75 -1.36 -9.12
N ARG A 179 -3.87 -0.44 -9.51
CA ARG A 179 -2.63 -0.75 -10.23
C ARG A 179 -1.46 -0.83 -9.26
N SER A 180 -0.39 -1.47 -9.70
CA SER A 180 0.84 -1.73 -8.97
C SER A 180 2.02 -1.89 -9.93
N SER A 181 3.24 -2.05 -9.41
CA SER A 181 4.41 -2.45 -10.21
C SER A 181 4.25 -3.84 -10.86
N TYR A 182 3.31 -4.66 -10.38
CA TYR A 182 2.94 -5.97 -10.92
C TYR A 182 1.76 -5.90 -11.92
N GLY A 183 1.30 -4.70 -12.27
CA GLY A 183 0.11 -4.49 -13.09
C GLY A 183 -1.17 -4.35 -12.28
N GLU A 184 -2.29 -4.75 -12.86
CA GLU A 184 -3.63 -4.64 -12.27
C GLU A 184 -3.88 -5.76 -11.25
N LEU A 185 -4.34 -5.40 -10.04
CA LEU A 185 -4.47 -6.33 -8.92
C LEU A 185 -5.92 -6.79 -8.73
N ALA A 186 -6.11 -8.11 -8.65
CA ALA A 186 -7.37 -8.71 -8.24
C ALA A 186 -7.59 -8.48 -6.74
N LEU A 187 -8.64 -7.73 -6.39
CA LEU A 187 -8.97 -7.36 -5.02
C LEU A 187 -9.95 -8.37 -4.39
N PRO A 188 -9.84 -8.64 -3.08
CA PRO A 188 -10.89 -9.32 -2.33
C PRO A 188 -12.10 -8.41 -2.17
N ALA A 189 -13.25 -8.98 -1.79
CA ALA A 189 -14.39 -8.17 -1.35
C ALA A 189 -13.99 -7.30 -0.14
N GLN A 190 -14.44 -6.05 -0.16
CA GLN A 190 -14.25 -5.04 0.87
C GLN A 190 -14.81 -5.52 2.23
N GLN A 191 -14.03 -5.37 3.31
CA GLN A 191 -14.37 -5.86 4.66
C GLN A 191 -14.33 -4.74 5.70
N PRO A 192 -15.05 -4.85 6.83
CA PRO A 192 -14.83 -4.01 7.99
C PRO A 192 -13.38 -4.05 8.50
N TRP A 193 -12.87 -2.90 8.90
CA TRP A 193 -11.51 -2.76 9.42
C TRP A 193 -11.32 -3.47 10.78
N PRO A 194 -10.39 -4.43 10.91
CA PRO A 194 -10.22 -5.23 12.12
C PRO A 194 -9.45 -4.48 13.22
N GLU A 195 -9.84 -4.70 14.49
CA GLU A 195 -9.26 -4.07 15.70
C GLU A 195 -7.71 -4.11 15.76
N ARG A 196 -7.08 -5.19 15.28
CA ARG A 196 -5.62 -5.29 15.26
C ARG A 196 -4.96 -4.21 14.40
N LEU A 197 -5.57 -3.83 13.27
CA LEU A 197 -5.01 -2.84 12.34
C LEU A 197 -5.24 -1.42 12.87
N TRP A 198 -6.40 -1.13 13.46
CA TRP A 198 -6.62 0.12 14.21
C TRP A 198 -5.51 0.42 15.24
N ARG A 199 -4.95 -0.61 15.87
CA ARG A 199 -3.87 -0.50 16.87
C ARG A 199 -2.45 -0.49 16.28
N LEU A 200 -2.22 -1.18 15.17
CA LEU A 200 -0.90 -1.35 14.55
C LEU A 200 -0.59 -0.30 13.47
N THR A 201 -1.63 0.14 12.76
CA THR A 201 -1.58 1.05 11.61
C THR A 201 -2.62 2.17 11.79
N PRO A 202 -2.54 2.95 12.89
CA PRO A 202 -3.43 4.10 13.09
C PRO A 202 -3.24 5.08 11.92
N TYR A 203 -4.35 5.64 11.45
CA TYR A 203 -4.31 6.59 10.34
C TYR A 203 -3.65 7.90 10.77
N GLU A 204 -2.57 8.28 10.10
CA GLU A 204 -1.92 9.57 10.23
C GLU A 204 -2.50 10.49 9.16
N LEU A 205 -3.20 11.55 9.59
CA LEU A 205 -3.73 12.60 8.71
C LEU A 205 -2.59 13.25 7.91
N PRO A 206 -2.80 13.66 6.65
CA PRO A 206 -1.86 14.52 5.94
C PRO A 206 -1.71 15.89 6.62
N ASP A 207 -0.47 16.37 6.75
CA ASP A 207 -0.11 17.72 7.22
C ASP A 207 -0.38 18.83 6.17
#